data_AF-A0A1Q7KDW7-F1
#
_entry.id   AF-A0A1Q7KDW7-F1
#
_cell.length_a   1.000
_cell.length_b   1.000
_cell.length_c   1.000
_cell.angle_alpha   90.00
_cell.angle_beta   90.00
_cell.angle_gamma   90.00
#
_symmetry.space_group_name_H-M   'P 1'
#
loop_
_entity.id
_entity.type
_entity.pdbx_description
1 polymer ?
#
loop_
_entity_poly.entity_id
_entity_poly.type
_entity_poly.pdbx_seq_one_letter_code
_entity_poly.pdbx_strand_id
1 'polypeptide(L)'
;MQRAEAADGGTDAEDLASGIGIGRGGRNRLEMDRGAVAGASAVVLTYLFPSQAQALEDLVTTQANASPGGPHPAFAQGEAIGRAVGAEIVARAQTDGFSRAFTGTIPTGPGFWISNTTNPATIAGGQLPGVTPWFLNSASQFRPGPPPAFGSAAFVTARDEIRQLSDSRTAGQIGIATFWALSTGTPTTAGYWIQVGTDGINAHALSEREATHLYALLSATMFDAQIGCWDAKETYWFIRPWQADALITVVAAVGKPNHPSYPSGHSCLSASGAEVLSTFFPEQRAQLDAKVTEAGLSRMYGGIHYRFDIDSGQALGRNVAHFTIAADAAGNSVLTPH
;
A
#
# COMPACT_ATOMS: atom_id res chain seq x y z
N MET A 1 11.08 7.59 16.30
CA MET A 1 11.29 9.05 16.40
C MET A 1 10.51 9.64 17.56
N GLN A 2 9.17 9.53 17.64
CA GLN A 2 8.41 10.00 18.83
C GLN A 2 8.97 9.52 20.18
N ARG A 3 9.29 8.22 20.32
CA ARG A 3 9.93 7.68 21.54
C ARG A 3 11.36 8.18 21.76
N ALA A 4 12.06 8.52 20.68
CA ALA A 4 13.39 9.10 20.76
C ALA A 4 13.30 10.55 21.26
N GLU A 5 12.44 11.36 20.66
CA GLU A 5 12.17 12.75 21.07
C GLU A 5 11.73 12.85 22.54
N ALA A 6 10.87 11.93 23.00
CA ALA A 6 10.47 11.84 24.40
C ALA A 6 11.67 11.54 25.33
N ALA A 7 12.66 10.77 24.88
CA ALA A 7 13.86 10.45 25.65
C ALA A 7 14.85 11.63 25.75
N ASP A 8 14.84 12.56 24.79
CA ASP A 8 15.65 13.80 24.80
C ASP A 8 14.93 14.98 25.49
N GLY A 9 13.70 14.76 25.99
CA GLY A 9 12.95 15.72 26.80
C GLY A 9 12.13 16.76 26.04
N GLY A 10 11.90 16.59 24.73
CA GLY A 10 11.07 17.48 23.92
C GLY A 10 9.59 17.09 23.91
N THR A 11 8.68 18.06 24.07
CA THR A 11 7.24 17.89 23.77
C THR A 11 6.79 18.89 22.70
N ASP A 12 5.81 18.51 21.88
CA ASP A 12 5.31 19.29 20.73
C ASP A 12 4.85 20.73 21.08
N ALA A 13 4.58 21.02 22.35
CA ALA A 13 4.16 22.34 22.83
C ALA A 13 5.30 23.38 22.96
N GLU A 14 6.57 22.94 22.99
CA GLU A 14 7.72 23.84 23.19
C GLU A 14 8.49 24.20 21.89
N ASP A 15 8.12 23.61 20.74
CA ASP A 15 8.86 23.69 19.47
C ASP A 15 8.59 24.95 18.62
N LEU A 16 7.59 25.78 18.95
CA LEU A 16 7.19 26.96 18.15
C LEU A 16 8.12 28.19 18.28
N ALA A 17 9.24 28.11 19.01
CA ALA A 17 10.00 29.30 19.44
C ALA A 17 11.40 29.51 18.81
N SER A 18 11.99 28.59 18.03
CA SER A 18 13.44 28.69 17.73
C SER A 18 13.85 29.46 16.46
N GLY A 19 12.98 29.71 15.47
CA GLY A 19 13.25 30.65 14.35
C GLY A 19 14.44 30.34 13.41
N ILE A 20 15.20 29.26 13.61
CA ILE A 20 16.38 28.87 12.80
C ILE A 20 16.21 27.52 12.07
N GLY A 21 15.01 26.94 12.07
CA GLY A 21 14.72 25.67 11.35
C GLY A 21 15.33 24.41 11.99
N ILE A 22 16.06 24.56 13.08
CA ILE A 22 16.52 23.49 13.98
C ILE A 22 15.87 23.78 15.34
N GLY A 23 14.84 23.01 15.71
CA GLY A 23 14.17 23.11 17.02
C GLY A 23 15.15 23.03 18.19
N ARG A 24 14.70 23.30 19.42
CA ARG A 24 15.57 23.08 20.60
C ARG A 24 15.93 21.59 20.65
N GLY A 25 17.23 21.30 20.55
CA GLY A 25 17.81 19.95 20.40
C GLY A 25 18.98 19.88 19.41
N GLY A 26 19.01 20.77 18.40
CA GLY A 26 20.15 20.95 17.48
C GLY A 26 20.68 19.64 16.88
N ARG A 27 22.01 19.47 16.88
CA ARG A 27 22.66 18.25 16.37
C ARG A 27 22.24 16.98 17.15
N ASN A 28 21.95 17.08 18.45
CA ASN A 28 21.60 15.90 19.25
C ASN A 28 20.30 15.25 18.75
N ARG A 29 19.25 16.06 18.60
CA ARG A 29 17.94 15.58 18.12
C ARG A 29 18.04 14.98 16.71
N LEU A 30 18.73 15.67 15.80
CA LEU A 30 18.99 15.18 14.45
C LEU A 30 19.69 13.81 14.47
N GLU A 31 20.78 13.68 15.24
CA GLU A 31 21.53 12.41 15.31
C GLU A 31 20.71 11.30 15.95
N MET A 32 19.91 11.62 16.95
CA MET A 32 19.03 10.65 17.62
C MET A 32 17.90 10.15 16.70
N ASP A 33 17.29 11.03 15.93
CA ASP A 33 16.27 10.66 14.93
C ASP A 33 16.85 9.76 13.84
N ARG A 34 18.01 10.14 13.29
CA ARG A 34 18.76 9.33 12.32
C ARG A 34 19.08 7.94 12.87
N GLY A 35 19.58 7.87 14.11
CA GLY A 35 19.85 6.62 14.79
C GLY A 35 18.59 5.77 14.93
N ALA A 36 17.48 6.37 15.36
CA ALA A 36 16.21 5.67 15.54
C ALA A 36 15.67 5.08 14.23
N VAL A 37 15.74 5.82 13.12
CA VAL A 37 15.33 5.30 11.81
C VAL A 37 16.28 4.19 11.34
N ALA A 38 17.59 4.37 11.50
CA ALA A 38 18.59 3.37 11.11
C ALA A 38 18.39 2.04 11.87
N GLY A 39 18.26 2.11 13.20
CA GLY A 39 18.07 0.94 14.06
C GLY A 39 16.75 0.22 13.79
N ALA A 40 15.65 0.94 13.62
CA ALA A 40 14.35 0.35 13.28
C ALA A 40 14.39 -0.33 11.90
N SER A 41 15.00 0.34 10.92
CA SER A 41 15.13 -0.17 9.56
C SER A 41 15.97 -1.44 9.51
N ALA A 42 17.10 -1.49 10.22
CA ALA A 42 17.95 -2.68 10.27
C ALA A 42 17.20 -3.89 10.82
N VAL A 43 16.42 -3.73 11.89
CA VAL A 43 15.64 -4.82 12.47
C VAL A 43 14.53 -5.30 11.53
N VAL A 44 13.71 -4.39 11.00
CA VAL A 44 12.59 -4.75 10.13
C VAL A 44 13.07 -5.33 8.80
N LEU A 45 14.07 -4.73 8.16
CA LEU A 45 14.61 -5.23 6.90
C LEU A 45 15.35 -6.55 7.07
N THR A 46 16.01 -6.80 8.20
CA THR A 46 16.64 -8.11 8.48
C THR A 46 15.59 -9.22 8.61
N TYR A 47 14.43 -8.93 9.20
CA TYR A 47 13.32 -9.88 9.24
C TYR A 47 12.80 -10.24 7.82
N LEU A 48 12.70 -9.25 6.93
CA LEU A 48 12.24 -9.45 5.55
C LEU A 48 13.32 -10.06 4.62
N PHE A 49 14.58 -9.72 4.86
CA PHE A 49 15.74 -10.06 4.02
C PHE A 49 16.89 -10.62 4.86
N PRO A 50 16.73 -11.80 5.49
CA PRO A 50 17.72 -12.33 6.44
C PRO A 50 19.10 -12.56 5.80
N SER A 51 19.17 -12.84 4.49
CA SER A 51 20.44 -12.98 3.77
C SER A 51 21.21 -11.67 3.60
N GLN A 52 20.58 -10.52 3.86
CA GLN A 52 21.18 -9.19 3.77
C GLN A 52 21.51 -8.59 5.14
N ALA A 53 21.34 -9.34 6.24
CA ALA A 53 21.50 -8.84 7.60
C ALA A 53 22.82 -8.07 7.81
N GLN A 54 23.96 -8.65 7.41
CA GLN A 54 25.25 -7.97 7.57
C GLN A 54 25.35 -6.67 6.75
N ALA A 55 24.86 -6.68 5.50
CA ALA A 55 24.88 -5.48 4.67
C ALA A 55 24.00 -4.36 5.25
N LEU A 56 22.90 -4.71 5.92
CA LEU A 56 22.03 -3.75 6.62
C LEU A 56 22.74 -3.16 7.86
N GLU A 57 23.47 -3.98 8.62
CA GLU A 57 24.29 -3.50 9.75
C GLU A 57 25.45 -2.59 9.29
N ASP A 58 26.05 -2.88 8.14
CA ASP A 58 27.07 -2.04 7.53
C ASP A 58 26.50 -0.67 7.11
N LEU A 59 25.23 -0.61 6.68
CA LEU A 59 24.53 0.64 6.39
C LEU A 59 24.26 1.48 7.65
N VAL A 60 23.88 0.86 8.77
CA VAL A 60 23.74 1.56 10.07
C VAL A 60 25.07 2.18 10.47
N THR A 61 26.15 1.41 10.38
CA THR A 61 27.51 1.88 10.67
C THR A 61 27.91 3.03 9.75
N THR A 62 27.60 2.94 8.45
CA THR A 62 27.86 4.00 7.47
C THR A 62 27.10 5.28 7.84
N GLN A 63 25.81 5.16 8.21
CA GLN A 63 25.00 6.31 8.62
C GLN A 63 25.52 6.96 9.91
N ALA A 64 25.92 6.17 10.91
CA ALA A 64 26.53 6.68 12.14
C ALA A 64 27.78 7.54 11.86
N ASN A 65 28.58 7.13 10.87
CA ASN A 65 29.82 7.81 10.49
C ASN A 65 29.62 8.99 9.54
N ALA A 66 28.46 9.13 8.90
CA ALA A 66 28.19 10.19 7.93
C ALA A 66 27.98 11.59 8.56
N SER A 67 27.87 11.67 9.89
CA SER A 67 27.67 12.94 10.61
C SER A 67 28.93 13.83 10.54
N PRO A 68 28.81 15.16 10.30
CA PRO A 68 29.92 16.09 10.40
C PRO A 68 30.60 16.02 11.77
N GLY A 69 31.86 15.61 11.83
CA GLY A 69 32.60 15.41 13.09
C GLY A 69 32.58 13.98 13.63
N GLY A 70 32.12 13.00 12.84
CA GLY A 70 32.14 11.58 13.17
C GLY A 70 30.96 11.12 14.03
N PRO A 71 30.99 9.85 14.51
CA PRO A 71 29.93 9.26 15.30
C PRO A 71 29.50 10.11 16.50
N HIS A 72 28.20 10.26 16.68
CA HIS A 72 27.62 11.07 17.73
C HIS A 72 26.92 10.19 18.78
N PRO A 73 27.10 10.39 20.11
CA PRO A 73 26.48 9.56 21.13
C PRO A 73 24.95 9.47 21.04
N ALA A 74 24.30 10.58 20.63
CA ALA A 74 22.85 10.61 20.44
C ALA A 74 22.38 9.66 19.32
N PHE A 75 23.20 9.40 18.28
CA PHE A 75 22.89 8.40 17.26
C PHE A 75 22.78 7.01 17.88
N ALA A 76 23.75 6.61 18.71
CA ALA A 76 23.72 5.30 19.36
C ALA A 76 22.51 5.14 20.31
N GLN A 77 22.11 6.22 20.99
CA GLN A 77 20.89 6.22 21.80
C GLN A 77 19.63 6.06 20.94
N GLY A 78 19.54 6.83 19.85
CA GLY A 78 18.49 6.70 18.86
C GLY A 78 18.41 5.30 18.29
N GLU A 79 19.54 4.73 17.89
CA GLU A 79 19.66 3.37 17.35
C GLU A 79 19.10 2.33 18.31
N ALA A 80 19.46 2.39 19.60
CA ALA A 80 18.93 1.48 20.61
C ALA A 80 17.40 1.55 20.71
N ILE A 81 16.83 2.77 20.70
CA ILE A 81 15.38 2.99 20.71
C ILE A 81 14.75 2.46 19.42
N GLY A 82 15.35 2.75 18.28
CA GLY A 82 14.91 2.31 16.96
C GLY A 82 14.85 0.79 16.86
N ARG A 83 15.89 0.09 17.31
CA ARG A 83 15.93 -1.38 17.32
C ARG A 83 14.84 -1.98 18.20
N ALA A 84 14.59 -1.40 19.38
CA ALA A 84 13.50 -1.85 20.25
C ALA A 84 12.13 -1.69 19.58
N VAL A 85 11.86 -0.54 18.96
CA VAL A 85 10.62 -0.32 18.20
C VAL A 85 10.53 -1.26 16.99
N GLY A 86 11.63 -1.45 16.25
CA GLY A 86 11.67 -2.39 15.13
C GLY A 86 11.32 -3.81 15.56
N ALA A 87 11.78 -4.24 16.74
CA ALA A 87 11.45 -5.56 17.28
C ALA A 87 9.96 -5.69 17.62
N GLU A 88 9.31 -4.64 18.13
CA GLU A 88 7.86 -4.61 18.36
C GLU A 88 7.08 -4.74 17.04
N ILE A 89 7.52 -4.05 15.98
CA ILE A 89 6.91 -4.15 14.65
C ILE A 89 7.06 -5.55 14.07
N VAL A 90 8.25 -6.18 14.23
CA VAL A 90 8.45 -7.58 13.82
C VAL A 90 7.57 -8.53 14.61
N ALA A 91 7.44 -8.34 15.93
CA ALA A 91 6.56 -9.17 16.77
C ALA A 91 5.08 -9.06 16.35
N ARG A 92 4.61 -7.85 16.00
CA ARG A 92 3.29 -7.64 15.39
C ARG A 92 3.17 -8.39 14.07
N ALA A 93 4.12 -8.21 13.15
CA ALA A 93 4.08 -8.85 11.82
C ALA A 93 4.11 -10.39 11.89
N GLN A 94 4.74 -10.99 12.91
CA GLN A 94 4.74 -12.44 13.12
C GLN A 94 3.38 -12.98 13.56
N THR A 95 2.52 -12.12 14.15
CA THR A 95 1.26 -12.53 14.77
C THR A 95 0.03 -11.93 14.10
N ASP A 96 0.19 -11.05 13.11
CA ASP A 96 -0.89 -10.34 12.45
C ASP A 96 -1.79 -11.23 11.58
N GLY A 97 -1.35 -12.44 11.24
CA GLY A 97 -2.11 -13.40 10.43
C GLY A 97 -1.70 -13.45 8.95
N PHE A 98 -0.77 -12.63 8.48
CA PHE A 98 -0.33 -12.61 7.08
C PHE A 98 0.28 -13.93 6.60
N SER A 99 0.91 -14.71 7.47
CA SER A 99 1.47 -16.02 7.11
C SER A 99 0.47 -17.17 7.18
N ARG A 100 -0.79 -16.92 7.56
CA ARG A 100 -1.82 -17.98 7.59
C ARG A 100 -2.17 -18.36 6.17
N ALA A 101 -2.17 -19.65 5.86
CA ALA A 101 -2.64 -20.11 4.57
C ALA A 101 -4.15 -19.84 4.44
N PHE A 102 -4.60 -19.49 3.23
CA PHE A 102 -6.03 -19.49 2.92
C PHE A 102 -6.58 -20.91 3.05
N THR A 103 -7.63 -21.09 3.87
CA THR A 103 -8.31 -22.38 4.09
C THR A 103 -9.77 -22.36 3.64
N GLY A 104 -10.19 -21.30 2.94
CA GLY A 104 -11.57 -21.17 2.45
C GLY A 104 -11.85 -22.09 1.26
N THR A 105 -13.13 -22.16 0.88
CA THR A 105 -13.58 -22.89 -0.32
C THR A 105 -13.80 -21.91 -1.46
N ILE A 106 -13.16 -22.14 -2.60
CA ILE A 106 -13.42 -21.38 -3.82
C ILE A 106 -14.71 -21.94 -4.45
N PRO A 107 -15.79 -21.15 -4.57
CA PRO A 107 -17.05 -21.64 -5.13
C PRO A 107 -16.90 -21.95 -6.62
N THR A 108 -17.73 -22.87 -7.10
CA THR A 108 -17.80 -23.27 -8.51
C THR A 108 -19.19 -22.98 -9.06
N GLY A 109 -19.26 -22.73 -10.37
CA GLY A 109 -20.52 -22.48 -11.07
C GLY A 109 -20.49 -21.20 -11.93
N PRO A 110 -21.59 -20.92 -12.67
CA PRO A 110 -21.68 -19.75 -13.53
C PRO A 110 -21.50 -18.45 -12.74
N GLY A 111 -20.69 -17.53 -13.28
CA GLY A 111 -20.44 -16.23 -12.66
C GLY A 111 -19.40 -16.24 -11.53
N PHE A 112 -18.94 -17.41 -11.09
CA PHE A 112 -17.83 -17.51 -10.16
C PHE A 112 -16.48 -17.53 -10.88
N TRP A 113 -15.49 -16.90 -10.25
CA TRP A 113 -14.11 -16.89 -10.68
C TRP A 113 -13.50 -18.28 -10.62
N ILE A 114 -12.70 -18.60 -11.64
CA ILE A 114 -11.99 -19.88 -11.74
C ILE A 114 -10.51 -19.64 -11.45
N SER A 115 -9.93 -20.43 -10.54
CA SER A 115 -8.49 -20.36 -10.25
C SER A 115 -7.65 -20.70 -11.47
N ASN A 116 -6.49 -20.03 -11.60
CA ASN A 116 -5.49 -20.36 -12.62
C ASN A 116 -4.65 -21.59 -12.24
N THR A 117 -4.81 -22.10 -11.00
CA THR A 117 -4.13 -23.29 -10.47
C THR A 117 -5.14 -24.40 -10.24
N THR A 118 -4.71 -25.64 -10.40
CA THR A 118 -5.52 -26.83 -10.16
C THR A 118 -4.78 -27.78 -9.21
N ASN A 119 -5.52 -28.39 -8.27
CA ASN A 119 -5.02 -29.41 -7.32
C ASN A 119 -3.85 -29.00 -6.40
N PRO A 120 -4.08 -28.18 -5.35
CA PRO A 120 -5.34 -27.50 -5.04
C PRO A 120 -5.52 -26.22 -5.85
N ALA A 121 -6.77 -25.79 -6.03
CA ALA A 121 -7.05 -24.45 -6.50
C ALA A 121 -6.63 -23.43 -5.43
N THR A 122 -5.93 -22.38 -5.82
CA THR A 122 -5.41 -21.33 -4.93
C THR A 122 -5.90 -19.95 -5.37
N ILE A 123 -5.89 -19.01 -4.42
CA ILE A 123 -6.11 -17.58 -4.64
C ILE A 123 -4.86 -16.82 -4.18
N ALA A 124 -4.31 -15.97 -5.04
CA ALA A 124 -3.23 -15.08 -4.66
C ALA A 124 -3.74 -14.01 -3.69
N GLY A 125 -3.11 -13.93 -2.51
CA GLY A 125 -3.51 -13.01 -1.44
C GLY A 125 -4.74 -13.44 -0.65
N GLY A 126 -5.22 -14.68 -0.77
CA GLY A 126 -6.43 -15.14 -0.08
C GLY A 126 -6.39 -15.07 1.45
N GLN A 127 -5.21 -14.88 2.03
CA GLN A 127 -5.05 -14.71 3.46
C GLN A 127 -5.33 -13.28 3.96
N LEU A 128 -5.35 -12.30 3.05
CA LEU A 128 -5.45 -10.88 3.39
C LEU A 128 -6.65 -10.52 4.27
N PRO A 129 -7.87 -11.08 4.08
CA PRO A 129 -9.00 -10.77 4.97
C PRO A 129 -8.79 -11.23 6.43
N GLY A 130 -7.89 -12.18 6.66
CA GLY A 130 -7.55 -12.70 7.98
C GLY A 130 -6.39 -11.96 8.66
N VAL A 131 -5.84 -10.93 8.02
CA VAL A 131 -4.75 -10.12 8.59
C VAL A 131 -5.32 -9.05 9.51
N THR A 132 -4.63 -8.82 10.62
CA THR A 132 -4.94 -7.77 11.60
C THR A 132 -4.67 -6.41 10.95
N PRO A 133 -5.72 -5.60 10.68
CA PRO A 133 -5.53 -4.31 10.03
C PRO A 133 -4.74 -3.34 10.90
N TRP A 134 -4.22 -2.28 10.29
CA TRP A 134 -3.53 -1.20 10.98
C TRP A 134 -4.50 -0.21 11.61
N PHE A 135 -5.57 0.13 10.88
CA PHE A 135 -6.59 1.08 11.31
C PHE A 135 -7.99 0.47 11.29
N LEU A 136 -8.33 -0.36 10.28
CA LEU A 136 -9.69 -0.89 10.14
C LEU A 136 -10.08 -1.75 11.34
N ASN A 137 -11.35 -1.65 11.74
CA ASN A 137 -11.95 -2.48 12.79
C ASN A 137 -12.25 -3.90 12.29
N SER A 138 -12.47 -4.05 10.98
CA SER A 138 -12.68 -5.34 10.32
C SER A 138 -12.34 -5.25 8.83
N ALA A 139 -11.99 -6.37 8.22
CA ALA A 139 -11.74 -6.44 6.78
C ALA A 139 -12.98 -6.00 5.96
N SER A 140 -14.18 -6.23 6.49
CA SER A 140 -15.45 -5.90 5.83
C SER A 140 -15.93 -4.46 6.00
N GLN A 141 -15.21 -3.62 6.78
CA GLN A 141 -15.67 -2.28 7.18
C GLN A 141 -16.11 -1.41 6.00
N PHE A 142 -15.41 -1.50 4.86
CA PHE A 142 -15.70 -0.75 3.64
C PHE A 142 -16.02 -1.64 2.44
N ARG A 143 -16.50 -2.87 2.69
CA ARG A 143 -16.90 -3.78 1.62
C ARG A 143 -18.00 -3.11 0.76
N PRO A 144 -17.81 -2.97 -0.56
CA PRO A 144 -18.82 -2.41 -1.43
C PRO A 144 -20.01 -3.37 -1.56
N GLY A 145 -21.15 -2.86 -2.04
CA GLY A 145 -22.30 -3.69 -2.40
C GLY A 145 -21.95 -4.73 -3.48
N PRO A 146 -22.87 -5.67 -3.79
CA PRO A 146 -22.61 -6.69 -4.78
C PRO A 146 -22.41 -6.09 -6.19
N PRO A 147 -21.55 -6.69 -7.02
CA PRO A 147 -21.45 -6.32 -8.43
C PRO A 147 -22.75 -6.65 -9.18
N PRO A 148 -22.95 -6.14 -10.41
CA PRO A 148 -24.07 -6.55 -11.26
C PRO A 148 -24.18 -8.07 -11.35
N ALA A 149 -25.39 -8.61 -11.16
CA ALA A 149 -25.61 -10.05 -11.19
C ALA A 149 -25.14 -10.65 -12.52
N PHE A 150 -24.46 -11.80 -12.46
CA PHE A 150 -23.98 -12.49 -13.66
C PHE A 150 -25.15 -12.81 -14.61
N GLY A 151 -24.98 -12.49 -15.89
CA GLY A 151 -26.03 -12.63 -16.91
C GLY A 151 -27.10 -11.54 -16.94
N SER A 152 -27.10 -10.59 -15.99
CA SER A 152 -27.99 -9.42 -16.06
C SER A 152 -27.64 -8.50 -17.23
N ALA A 153 -28.59 -7.65 -17.66
CA ALA A 153 -28.35 -6.67 -18.72
C ALA A 153 -27.16 -5.76 -18.39
N ALA A 154 -27.04 -5.30 -17.13
CA ALA A 154 -25.92 -4.48 -16.68
C ALA A 154 -24.57 -5.21 -16.77
N PHE A 155 -24.52 -6.49 -16.41
CA PHE A 155 -23.32 -7.31 -16.57
C PHE A 155 -22.96 -7.50 -18.05
N VAL A 156 -23.95 -7.81 -18.90
CA VAL A 156 -23.74 -7.98 -20.35
C VAL A 156 -23.17 -6.71 -20.97
N THR A 157 -23.74 -5.55 -20.67
CA THR A 157 -23.21 -4.25 -21.12
C THR A 157 -21.75 -4.03 -20.68
N ALA A 158 -21.44 -4.30 -19.41
CA ALA A 158 -20.08 -4.13 -18.89
C ALA A 158 -19.08 -5.11 -19.52
N ARG A 159 -19.49 -6.35 -19.79
CA ARG A 159 -18.67 -7.34 -20.51
C ARG A 159 -18.42 -6.90 -21.95
N ASP A 160 -19.45 -6.42 -22.63
CA ASP A 160 -19.36 -6.00 -24.03
C ASP A 160 -18.47 -4.76 -24.19
N GLU A 161 -18.42 -3.86 -23.21
CA GLU A 161 -17.43 -2.77 -23.14
C GLU A 161 -15.99 -3.32 -23.16
N ILE A 162 -15.69 -4.35 -22.34
CA ILE A 162 -14.36 -4.96 -22.32
C ILE A 162 -14.09 -5.76 -23.60
N ARG A 163 -15.10 -6.39 -24.19
CA ARG A 163 -14.99 -7.07 -25.48
C ARG A 163 -14.60 -6.09 -26.59
N GLN A 164 -15.32 -4.98 -26.69
CA GLN A 164 -15.02 -3.93 -27.65
C GLN A 164 -13.60 -3.38 -27.44
N LEU A 165 -13.23 -3.04 -26.21
CA LEU A 165 -11.87 -2.59 -25.90
C LEU A 165 -10.83 -3.64 -26.29
N SER A 166 -11.06 -4.92 -26.03
CA SER A 166 -10.16 -6.01 -26.41
C SER A 166 -9.95 -6.10 -27.92
N ASP A 167 -11.01 -5.94 -28.71
CA ASP A 167 -10.96 -6.05 -30.17
C ASP A 167 -10.33 -4.83 -30.85
N SER A 168 -10.48 -3.65 -30.25
CA SER A 168 -10.07 -2.39 -30.86
C SER A 168 -8.95 -1.67 -30.12
N ARG A 169 -8.15 -2.38 -29.30
CA ARG A 169 -7.08 -1.74 -28.51
C ARG A 169 -6.15 -0.94 -29.41
N THR A 170 -5.92 0.31 -29.04
CA THR A 170 -4.87 1.11 -29.66
C THR A 170 -3.50 0.78 -29.06
N ALA A 171 -2.42 1.12 -29.77
CA ALA A 171 -1.06 0.99 -29.23
C ALA A 171 -0.89 1.78 -27.92
N GLY A 172 -1.51 2.96 -27.80
CA GLY A 172 -1.49 3.75 -26.57
C GLY A 172 -2.17 3.05 -25.40
N GLN A 173 -3.33 2.41 -25.62
CA GLN A 173 -4.03 1.64 -24.58
C GLN A 173 -3.22 0.42 -24.13
N ILE A 174 -2.54 -0.26 -25.06
CA ILE A 174 -1.61 -1.36 -24.74
C ILE A 174 -0.43 -0.84 -23.92
N GLY A 175 0.12 0.32 -24.29
CA GLY A 175 1.20 0.99 -23.53
C GLY A 175 0.80 1.30 -22.10
N ILE A 176 -0.38 1.91 -21.89
CA ILE A 176 -0.92 2.22 -20.56
C ILE A 176 -1.14 0.93 -19.75
N ALA A 177 -1.74 -0.10 -20.35
CA ALA A 177 -1.94 -1.39 -19.70
C ALA A 177 -0.60 -2.05 -19.30
N THR A 178 0.42 -1.91 -20.16
CA THR A 178 1.77 -2.45 -19.91
C THR A 178 2.48 -1.71 -18.79
N PHE A 179 2.41 -0.38 -18.78
CA PHE A 179 3.00 0.45 -17.72
C PHE A 179 2.42 0.11 -16.35
N TRP A 180 1.10 0.03 -16.25
CA TRP A 180 0.39 -0.32 -15.02
C TRP A 180 0.29 -1.83 -14.77
N ALA A 181 0.97 -2.69 -15.53
CA ALA A 181 0.92 -4.13 -15.31
C ALA A 181 1.41 -4.50 -13.90
N LEU A 182 2.56 -3.92 -13.50
CA LEU A 182 3.11 -3.95 -12.15
C LEU A 182 3.03 -5.34 -11.48
N SER A 183 3.38 -6.37 -12.24
CA SER A 183 3.31 -7.77 -11.85
C SER A 183 4.37 -8.15 -10.81
N THR A 184 4.26 -9.36 -10.24
CA THR A 184 5.27 -9.93 -9.34
C THR A 184 6.67 -9.84 -9.93
N GLY A 185 7.65 -9.40 -9.13
CA GLY A 185 9.03 -9.12 -9.60
C GLY A 185 9.27 -7.67 -10.02
N THR A 186 8.25 -6.81 -9.94
CA THR A 186 8.37 -5.34 -10.05
C THR A 186 8.08 -4.69 -8.68
N PRO A 187 8.18 -3.35 -8.53
CA PRO A 187 7.71 -2.67 -7.31
C PRO A 187 6.23 -2.89 -6.97
N THR A 188 5.42 -3.45 -7.88
CA THR A 188 3.96 -3.59 -7.76
C THR A 188 3.24 -2.25 -7.64
N THR A 189 1.91 -2.25 -7.58
CA THR A 189 1.13 -1.02 -7.39
C THR A 189 1.49 -0.31 -6.09
N ALA A 190 1.73 -1.05 -4.99
CA ALA A 190 2.10 -0.44 -3.72
C ALA A 190 3.46 0.28 -3.81
N GLY A 191 4.48 -0.36 -4.39
CA GLY A 191 5.79 0.25 -4.57
C GLY A 191 5.77 1.44 -5.52
N TYR A 192 4.90 1.46 -6.54
CA TYR A 192 4.69 2.65 -7.36
C TYR A 192 4.27 3.85 -6.51
N TRP A 193 3.24 3.69 -5.68
CA TRP A 193 2.73 4.79 -4.86
C TRP A 193 3.68 5.18 -3.73
N ILE A 194 4.43 4.23 -3.17
CA ILE A 194 5.54 4.54 -2.26
C ILE A 194 6.61 5.39 -2.97
N GLN A 195 6.98 5.06 -4.21
CA GLN A 195 7.93 5.85 -4.98
C GLN A 195 7.41 7.27 -5.27
N VAL A 196 6.12 7.44 -5.58
CA VAL A 196 5.51 8.77 -5.71
C VAL A 196 5.62 9.56 -4.40
N GLY A 197 5.42 8.89 -3.25
CA GLY A 197 5.67 9.47 -1.93
C GLY A 197 7.14 9.88 -1.73
N THR A 198 8.09 9.03 -2.11
CA THR A 198 9.53 9.32 -2.06
C THR A 198 9.89 10.54 -2.90
N ASP A 199 9.35 10.63 -4.11
CA ASP A 199 9.58 11.76 -5.01
C ASP A 199 9.03 13.06 -4.41
N GLY A 200 7.83 13.00 -3.80
CA GLY A 200 7.23 14.12 -3.08
C GLY A 200 8.06 14.56 -1.86
N ILE A 201 8.53 13.61 -1.04
CA ILE A 201 9.43 13.86 0.09
C ILE A 201 10.67 14.64 -0.37
N ASN A 202 11.31 14.18 -1.44
CA ASN A 202 12.52 14.81 -1.97
C ASN A 202 12.25 16.19 -2.56
N ALA A 203 11.17 16.34 -3.34
CA ALA A 203 10.81 17.59 -3.98
C ALA A 203 10.46 18.71 -2.97
N HIS A 204 9.95 18.33 -1.80
CA HIS A 204 9.55 19.26 -0.73
C HIS A 204 10.56 19.35 0.41
N ALA A 205 11.66 18.60 0.32
CA ALA A 205 12.67 18.49 1.37
C ALA A 205 12.06 18.21 2.76
N LEU A 206 11.10 17.27 2.81
CA LEU A 206 10.44 16.90 4.07
C LEU A 206 11.50 16.44 5.09
N SER A 207 11.32 16.86 6.33
CA SER A 207 12.15 16.38 7.44
C SER A 207 12.03 14.87 7.60
N GLU A 208 12.98 14.24 8.30
CA GLU A 208 12.92 12.81 8.60
C GLU A 208 11.60 12.44 9.31
N ARG A 209 11.05 13.35 10.13
CA ARG A 209 9.78 13.17 10.85
C ARG A 209 8.59 13.17 9.93
N GLU A 210 8.52 14.15 9.04
CA GLU A 210 7.46 14.22 8.04
C GLU A 210 7.53 13.05 7.06
N ALA A 211 8.74 12.67 6.62
CA ALA A 211 8.95 11.55 5.71
C ALA A 211 8.54 10.21 6.34
N THR A 212 8.96 9.93 7.58
CA THR A 212 8.57 8.70 8.29
C THR A 212 7.06 8.64 8.57
N HIS A 213 6.43 9.77 8.89
CA HIS A 213 4.98 9.85 9.03
C HIS A 213 4.26 9.57 7.72
N LEU A 214 4.69 10.20 6.63
CA LEU A 214 4.13 9.94 5.29
C LEU A 214 4.24 8.47 4.91
N TYR A 215 5.42 7.85 5.03
CA TYR A 215 5.60 6.44 4.67
C TYR A 215 4.74 5.51 5.52
N ALA A 216 4.64 5.76 6.83
CA ALA A 216 3.85 4.95 7.74
C ALA A 216 2.36 5.03 7.39
N LEU A 217 1.80 6.24 7.28
CA LEU A 217 0.39 6.44 6.98
C LEU A 217 0.05 5.91 5.58
N LEU A 218 0.88 6.18 4.58
CA LEU A 218 0.69 5.73 3.20
C LEU A 218 0.67 4.20 3.11
N SER A 219 1.68 3.55 3.68
CA SER A 219 1.85 2.10 3.57
C SER A 219 0.78 1.34 4.37
N ALA A 220 0.45 1.79 5.58
CA ALA A 220 -0.61 1.20 6.40
C ALA A 220 -1.99 1.38 5.75
N THR A 221 -2.29 2.57 5.22
CA THR A 221 -3.56 2.85 4.53
C THR A 221 -3.73 1.98 3.29
N MET A 222 -2.69 1.85 2.46
CA MET A 222 -2.72 0.99 1.28
C MET A 222 -2.90 -0.48 1.64
N PHE A 223 -2.25 -0.94 2.72
CA PHE A 223 -2.38 -2.32 3.17
C PHE A 223 -3.80 -2.62 3.69
N ASP A 224 -4.38 -1.72 4.47
CA ASP A 224 -5.77 -1.82 4.92
C ASP A 224 -6.77 -1.78 3.75
N ALA A 225 -6.51 -0.96 2.74
CA ALA A 225 -7.31 -0.95 1.51
C ALA A 225 -7.22 -2.29 0.77
N GLN A 226 -6.04 -2.93 0.78
CA GLN A 226 -5.85 -4.26 0.21
C GLN A 226 -6.59 -5.34 1.01
N ILE A 227 -6.59 -5.29 2.34
CA ILE A 227 -7.40 -6.18 3.20
C ILE A 227 -8.89 -6.09 2.81
N GLY A 228 -9.45 -4.88 2.76
CA GLY A 228 -10.87 -4.69 2.40
C GLY A 228 -11.19 -5.09 0.96
N CYS A 229 -10.26 -4.86 0.04
CA CYS A 229 -10.42 -5.25 -1.35
C CYS A 229 -10.46 -6.78 -1.53
N TRP A 230 -9.64 -7.52 -0.78
CA TRP A 230 -9.66 -8.98 -0.81
C TRP A 230 -10.85 -9.58 -0.06
N ASP A 231 -11.28 -8.95 1.03
CA ASP A 231 -12.53 -9.32 1.72
C ASP A 231 -13.72 -9.28 0.76
N ALA A 232 -13.81 -8.24 -0.07
CA ALA A 232 -14.85 -8.14 -1.09
C ALA A 232 -14.67 -9.19 -2.21
N LYS A 233 -13.43 -9.47 -2.65
CA LYS A 233 -13.14 -10.53 -3.64
C LYS A 233 -13.61 -11.90 -3.17
N GLU A 234 -13.37 -12.22 -1.91
CA GLU A 234 -13.73 -13.50 -1.30
C GLU A 234 -15.18 -13.54 -0.80
N THR A 235 -15.87 -12.39 -0.77
CA THR A 235 -17.32 -12.34 -0.56
C THR A 235 -18.06 -12.66 -1.86
N TYR A 236 -17.62 -12.09 -2.98
CA TYR A 236 -18.38 -12.14 -4.24
C TYR A 236 -17.86 -13.16 -5.25
N TRP A 237 -16.58 -13.55 -5.18
CA TRP A 237 -15.93 -14.51 -6.09
C TRP A 237 -16.20 -14.22 -7.57
N PHE A 238 -16.30 -12.95 -7.97
CA PHE A 238 -16.84 -12.58 -9.27
C PHE A 238 -15.90 -12.96 -10.43
N ILE A 239 -16.49 -13.54 -11.48
CA ILE A 239 -15.81 -14.00 -12.70
C ILE A 239 -15.05 -12.88 -13.41
N ARG A 240 -13.92 -13.23 -14.05
CA ARG A 240 -13.10 -12.28 -14.83
C ARG A 240 -13.63 -12.11 -16.27
N PRO A 241 -13.35 -10.98 -16.94
CA PRO A 241 -13.79 -10.76 -18.33
C PRO A 241 -13.42 -11.91 -19.29
N TRP A 242 -12.15 -12.34 -19.32
CA TRP A 242 -11.70 -13.44 -20.18
C TRP A 242 -12.24 -14.83 -19.82
N GLN A 243 -12.82 -14.97 -18.62
CA GLN A 243 -13.49 -16.21 -18.19
C GLN A 243 -14.97 -16.19 -18.57
N ALA A 244 -15.60 -15.01 -18.54
CA ALA A 244 -16.98 -14.80 -18.94
C ALA A 244 -17.18 -14.80 -20.46
N ASP A 245 -16.17 -14.38 -21.22
CA ASP A 245 -16.15 -14.41 -22.68
C ASP A 245 -14.75 -14.79 -23.16
N ALA A 246 -14.65 -15.97 -23.78
CA ALA A 246 -13.39 -16.54 -24.26
C ALA A 246 -12.76 -15.75 -25.42
N LEU A 247 -13.53 -14.86 -26.08
CA LEU A 247 -13.01 -13.97 -27.11
C LEU A 247 -12.30 -12.76 -26.53
N ILE A 248 -12.53 -12.40 -25.26
CA ILE A 248 -11.79 -11.31 -24.60
C ILE A 248 -10.33 -11.75 -24.42
N THR A 249 -9.43 -11.08 -25.14
CA THR A 249 -7.98 -11.29 -25.01
C THR A 249 -7.44 -10.49 -23.83
N VAL A 250 -6.25 -10.85 -23.33
CA VAL A 250 -5.58 -10.14 -22.23
C VAL A 250 -4.24 -9.62 -22.73
N VAL A 251 -3.89 -8.38 -22.37
CA VAL A 251 -2.57 -7.82 -22.71
C VAL A 251 -1.49 -8.65 -22.04
N ALA A 252 -0.51 -9.13 -22.82
CA ALA A 252 0.47 -10.10 -22.36
C ALA A 252 1.23 -9.66 -21.10
N ALA A 253 1.66 -8.40 -21.04
CA ALA A 253 2.36 -7.84 -19.88
C ALA A 253 1.52 -7.83 -18.59
N VAL A 254 0.20 -7.64 -18.72
CA VAL A 254 -0.75 -7.65 -17.60
C VAL A 254 -0.96 -9.06 -17.06
N GLY A 255 -0.99 -10.05 -17.96
CA GLY A 255 -1.24 -11.45 -17.61
C GLY A 255 -2.64 -11.67 -17.01
N LYS A 256 -2.88 -12.90 -16.53
CA LYS A 256 -4.15 -13.31 -15.91
C LYS A 256 -3.93 -13.43 -14.39
N PRO A 257 -4.32 -12.44 -13.56
CA PRO A 257 -4.04 -12.52 -12.13
C PRO A 257 -4.88 -13.62 -11.46
N ASN A 258 -4.29 -14.35 -10.51
CA ASN A 258 -4.91 -15.51 -9.85
C ASN A 258 -5.78 -15.10 -8.65
N HIS A 259 -6.78 -14.24 -8.88
CA HIS A 259 -7.79 -13.86 -7.88
C HIS A 259 -9.07 -13.31 -8.56
N PRO A 260 -10.23 -13.26 -7.86
CA PRO A 260 -11.50 -12.75 -8.39
C PRO A 260 -11.44 -11.32 -8.97
N SER A 261 -12.39 -10.95 -9.82
CA SER A 261 -12.42 -9.64 -10.46
C SER A 261 -12.79 -8.53 -9.47
N TYR A 262 -13.87 -8.71 -8.72
CA TYR A 262 -14.53 -7.59 -8.05
C TYR A 262 -14.09 -7.42 -6.59
N PRO A 263 -13.70 -6.22 -6.15
CA PRO A 263 -13.36 -5.02 -6.93
C PRO A 263 -11.90 -5.03 -7.42
N SER A 264 -11.48 -4.05 -8.23
CA SER A 264 -10.11 -3.97 -8.76
C SER A 264 -9.09 -3.64 -7.66
N GLY A 265 -8.13 -4.54 -7.43
CA GLY A 265 -7.05 -4.36 -6.44
C GLY A 265 -6.14 -3.16 -6.74
N HIS A 266 -5.84 -2.93 -8.02
CA HIS A 266 -5.10 -1.73 -8.44
C HIS A 266 -5.87 -0.45 -8.10
N SER A 267 -7.19 -0.46 -8.27
CA SER A 267 -8.05 0.69 -7.98
C SER A 267 -8.15 0.97 -6.48
N CYS A 268 -8.29 -0.08 -5.66
CA CYS A 268 -8.27 0.01 -4.19
C CYS A 268 -6.97 0.67 -3.70
N LEU A 269 -5.82 0.13 -4.12
CA LEU A 269 -4.50 0.67 -3.74
C LEU A 269 -4.30 2.09 -4.25
N SER A 270 -4.50 2.32 -5.56
CA SER A 270 -4.20 3.62 -6.16
C SER A 270 -5.01 4.75 -5.56
N ALA A 271 -6.32 4.56 -5.38
CA ALA A 271 -7.16 5.59 -4.79
C ALA A 271 -6.78 5.86 -3.33
N SER A 272 -6.46 4.82 -2.55
CA SER A 272 -6.06 4.99 -1.15
C SER A 272 -4.72 5.72 -1.00
N GLY A 273 -3.71 5.36 -1.80
CA GLY A 273 -2.40 6.00 -1.76
C GLY A 273 -2.44 7.44 -2.25
N ALA A 274 -3.17 7.71 -3.34
CA ALA A 274 -3.33 9.06 -3.86
C ALA A 274 -4.03 10.00 -2.87
N GLU A 275 -5.03 9.52 -2.12
CA GLU A 275 -5.71 10.35 -1.12
C GLU A 275 -4.79 10.75 0.03
N VAL A 276 -4.01 9.80 0.56
CA VAL A 276 -2.99 10.12 1.58
C VAL A 276 -1.97 11.09 1.01
N LEU A 277 -1.40 10.83 -0.16
CA LEU A 277 -0.41 11.74 -0.75
C LEU A 277 -0.96 13.15 -1.00
N SER A 278 -2.25 13.27 -1.32
CA SER A 278 -2.91 14.55 -1.54
C SER A 278 -3.14 15.35 -0.25
N THR A 279 -2.95 14.76 0.95
CA THR A 279 -2.92 15.54 2.21
C THR A 279 -1.56 16.18 2.45
N PHE A 280 -0.48 15.53 2.02
CA PHE A 280 0.89 16.05 2.14
C PHE A 280 1.26 17.00 0.98
N PHE A 281 0.73 16.74 -0.22
CA PHE A 281 1.03 17.47 -1.45
C PHE A 281 -0.28 17.93 -2.13
N PRO A 282 -1.06 18.83 -1.51
CA PRO A 282 -2.39 19.22 -1.99
C PRO A 282 -2.36 19.84 -3.40
N GLU A 283 -1.27 20.51 -3.77
CA GLU A 283 -1.05 21.08 -5.10
C GLU A 283 -0.96 20.02 -6.21
N GLN A 284 -0.66 18.76 -5.86
CA GLN A 284 -0.56 17.64 -6.80
C GLN A 284 -1.86 16.83 -6.93
N ARG A 285 -2.91 17.13 -6.17
CA ARG A 285 -4.15 16.34 -6.12
C ARG A 285 -4.71 16.01 -7.50
N ALA A 286 -4.82 17.00 -8.40
CA ALA A 286 -5.34 16.77 -9.75
C ALA A 286 -4.48 15.79 -10.57
N GLN A 287 -3.15 15.82 -10.40
CA GLN A 287 -2.23 14.91 -11.07
C GLN A 287 -2.31 13.49 -10.48
N LEU A 288 -2.45 13.39 -9.16
CA LEU A 288 -2.63 12.12 -8.46
C LEU A 288 -3.96 11.47 -8.85
N ASP A 289 -5.06 12.23 -8.91
CA ASP A 289 -6.37 11.75 -9.37
C ASP A 289 -6.35 11.29 -10.83
N ALA A 290 -5.60 11.98 -11.70
CA ALA A 290 -5.37 11.54 -13.07
C ALA A 290 -4.65 10.19 -13.12
N LYS A 291 -3.63 9.97 -12.27
CA LYS A 291 -2.94 8.68 -12.14
C LYS A 291 -3.86 7.57 -11.61
N VAL A 292 -4.74 7.86 -10.65
CA VAL A 292 -5.76 6.90 -10.16
C VAL A 292 -6.70 6.49 -11.29
N THR A 293 -7.12 7.45 -12.10
CA THR A 293 -7.98 7.23 -13.27
C THR A 293 -7.26 6.36 -14.31
N GLU A 294 -6.03 6.71 -14.66
CA GLU A 294 -5.22 5.94 -15.62
C GLU A 294 -4.95 4.51 -15.13
N ALA A 295 -4.61 4.34 -13.85
CA ALA A 295 -4.42 3.03 -13.23
C ALA A 295 -5.68 2.17 -13.32
N GLY A 296 -6.86 2.74 -13.09
CA GLY A 296 -8.15 2.06 -13.28
C GLY A 296 -8.37 1.66 -14.74
N LEU A 297 -8.31 2.63 -15.66
CA LEU A 297 -8.50 2.41 -17.10
C LEU A 297 -7.54 1.36 -17.67
N SER A 298 -6.29 1.34 -17.19
CA SER A 298 -5.28 0.35 -17.59
C SER A 298 -5.76 -1.09 -17.41
N ARG A 299 -6.63 -1.35 -16.43
CA ARG A 299 -7.14 -2.70 -16.15
C ARG A 299 -8.23 -3.12 -17.13
N MET A 300 -9.00 -2.17 -17.65
CA MET A 300 -9.96 -2.39 -18.74
C MET A 300 -9.21 -2.60 -20.06
N TYR A 301 -8.22 -1.73 -20.33
CA TYR A 301 -7.34 -1.90 -21.49
C TYR A 301 -6.60 -3.24 -21.43
N GLY A 302 -6.20 -3.68 -20.25
CA GLY A 302 -5.62 -5.00 -20.01
C GLY A 302 -6.58 -6.17 -20.27
N GLY A 303 -7.90 -5.94 -20.31
CA GLY A 303 -8.93 -6.96 -20.50
C GLY A 303 -9.25 -7.77 -19.25
N ILE A 304 -8.98 -7.24 -18.05
CA ILE A 304 -8.98 -8.04 -16.80
C ILE A 304 -9.93 -7.56 -15.71
N HIS A 305 -10.51 -6.38 -15.85
CA HIS A 305 -11.50 -5.81 -14.93
C HIS A 305 -12.60 -5.09 -15.71
N TYR A 306 -13.81 -5.11 -15.16
CA TYR A 306 -14.95 -4.32 -15.65
C TYR A 306 -14.90 -2.89 -15.10
N ARG A 307 -15.68 -1.98 -15.69
CA ARG A 307 -15.84 -0.61 -15.16
C ARG A 307 -16.26 -0.60 -13.69
N PHE A 308 -17.27 -1.41 -13.33
CA PHE A 308 -17.77 -1.47 -11.96
C PHE A 308 -16.73 -2.01 -10.95
N ASP A 309 -15.78 -2.85 -11.38
CA ASP A 309 -14.66 -3.30 -10.54
C ASP A 309 -13.78 -2.10 -10.16
N ILE A 310 -13.56 -1.19 -11.11
CA ILE A 310 -12.70 -0.01 -10.95
C ILE A 310 -13.38 1.02 -10.06
N ASP A 311 -14.62 1.38 -10.38
CA ASP A 311 -15.34 2.42 -9.66
C ASP A 311 -15.53 2.02 -8.19
N SER A 312 -15.93 0.76 -7.94
CA SER A 312 -16.09 0.24 -6.57
C SER A 312 -14.75 0.12 -5.84
N GLY A 313 -13.68 -0.26 -6.54
CA GLY A 313 -12.35 -0.34 -5.96
C GLY A 313 -11.81 1.03 -5.57
N GLN A 314 -11.97 2.04 -6.43
CA GLN A 314 -11.58 3.41 -6.13
C GLN A 314 -12.38 3.95 -4.94
N ALA A 315 -13.71 3.74 -4.91
CA ALA A 315 -14.55 4.16 -3.79
C ALA A 315 -14.12 3.52 -2.46
N LEU A 316 -13.85 2.20 -2.46
CA LEU A 316 -13.31 1.50 -1.28
C LEU A 316 -11.99 2.13 -0.83
N GLY A 317 -11.04 2.31 -1.76
CA GLY A 317 -9.73 2.89 -1.46
C GLY A 317 -9.81 4.29 -0.85
N ARG A 318 -10.67 5.17 -1.41
CA ARG A 318 -10.89 6.53 -0.86
C ARG A 318 -11.52 6.48 0.53
N ASN A 319 -12.51 5.60 0.75
CA ASN A 319 -13.16 5.47 2.06
C ASN A 319 -12.18 4.99 3.13
N VAL A 320 -11.31 4.04 2.81
CA VAL A 320 -10.24 3.61 3.71
C VAL A 320 -9.31 4.77 4.01
N ALA A 321 -8.82 5.50 3.00
CA ALA A 321 -7.94 6.63 3.21
C ALA A 321 -8.57 7.74 4.06
N HIS A 322 -9.83 8.11 3.81
CA HIS A 322 -10.52 9.11 4.63
C HIS A 322 -10.61 8.66 6.10
N PHE A 323 -10.86 7.38 6.34
CA PHE A 323 -10.91 6.82 7.69
C PHE A 323 -9.54 6.84 8.37
N THR A 324 -8.47 6.42 7.69
CA THR A 324 -7.12 6.40 8.26
C THR A 324 -6.57 7.80 8.49
N ILE A 325 -6.80 8.73 7.56
CA ILE A 325 -6.44 10.15 7.71
C ILE A 325 -7.15 10.77 8.91
N ALA A 326 -8.45 10.48 9.08
CA ALA A 326 -9.21 10.99 10.23
C ALA A 326 -8.71 10.39 11.56
N ALA A 327 -8.38 9.09 11.58
CA ALA A 327 -7.82 8.43 12.76
C ALA A 327 -6.45 9.02 13.14
N ASP A 328 -5.57 9.21 12.15
CA ASP A 328 -4.25 9.81 12.32
C ASP A 328 -4.35 11.25 12.86
N ALA A 329 -5.21 12.08 12.27
CA ALA A 329 -5.45 13.45 12.72
C ALA A 329 -6.06 13.55 14.14
N ALA A 330 -6.77 12.50 14.58
CA ALA A 330 -7.35 12.41 15.93
C ALA A 330 -6.36 11.86 16.98
N GLY A 331 -5.10 11.60 16.60
CA GLY A 331 -4.08 11.03 17.49
C GLY A 331 -4.18 9.50 17.66
N ASN A 332 -5.09 8.83 16.95
CA ASN A 332 -5.14 7.37 16.84
C ASN A 332 -4.33 6.93 15.61
N SER A 333 -3.05 7.27 15.61
CA SER A 333 -2.15 7.01 14.50
C SER A 333 -1.57 5.59 14.58
N VAL A 334 -1.16 5.02 13.45
CA VAL A 334 -0.28 3.83 13.43
C VAL A 334 1.06 4.06 14.14
N LEU A 335 1.40 5.33 14.39
CA LEU A 335 2.61 5.73 15.10
C LEU A 335 2.45 5.76 16.62
N THR A 336 1.21 5.79 17.13
CA THR A 336 0.92 5.81 18.57
C THR A 336 0.67 4.38 19.07
N PRO A 337 1.44 3.88 20.06
CA PRO A 337 1.15 2.60 20.69
C PRO A 337 -0.23 2.63 21.36
N HIS A 338 -1.05 1.60 21.14
CA HIS A 338 -2.27 1.35 21.91
C HIS A 338 -1.95 0.58 23.20
#